data_AF-M7DGJ0-F1
#
_entry.id   AF-M7DGJ0-F1
#
_cell.length_a   1.000
_cell.length_b   1.000
_cell.length_c   1.000
_cell.angle_alpha   90.00
_cell.angle_beta   90.00
_cell.angle_gamma   90.00
#
_symmetry.space_group_name_H-M   'P 1'
#
loop_
_entity.id
_entity.type
_entity.pdbx_description
1 polymer ?
#
loop_
_entity_poly.entity_id
_entity_poly.type
_entity_poly.pdbx_seq_one_letter_code
_entity_poly.pdbx_strand_id
1 'polypeptide(L)'
;MPGTIETAVGTGFVYEQKQNYAHQHDVEKAVDTYIKDHADSPCENGEDRVIDSAVEIIKKYRLTGFDEVLGRLETIYSDQGQPDAVRAAALYNMAILHSRRDEGADRVIAREYFKRLYVEFPNHYRCIFEDSAWRDRMIEKQLLLPGETVESFLEDARKEVEARQSQER
;
A
#
# COMPACT_ATOMS: atom_id res chain seq x y z
N MET A 1 -49.01 -11.85 -15.86
CA MET A 1 -48.28 -10.59 -15.64
C MET A 1 -46.79 -10.85 -15.84
N PRO A 2 -46.26 -10.70 -17.07
CA PRO A 2 -44.83 -10.60 -17.33
C PRO A 2 -44.44 -9.12 -17.21
N GLY A 3 -43.62 -8.73 -16.24
CA GLY A 3 -43.26 -7.32 -16.08
C GLY A 3 -42.46 -6.95 -14.84
N THR A 4 -42.21 -7.89 -13.92
CA THR A 4 -41.41 -7.65 -12.70
C THR A 4 -40.02 -8.29 -12.73
N ILE A 5 -39.80 -9.31 -13.57
CA ILE A 5 -38.51 -10.02 -13.64
C ILE A 5 -37.50 -9.22 -14.50
N GLU A 6 -37.94 -8.62 -15.61
CA GLU A 6 -37.07 -7.84 -16.50
C GLU A 6 -36.52 -6.58 -15.84
N THR A 7 -37.33 -5.92 -14.99
CA THR A 7 -36.94 -4.71 -14.27
C THR A 7 -35.94 -4.99 -13.15
N ALA A 8 -36.08 -6.12 -12.43
CA ALA A 8 -35.17 -6.50 -11.34
C ALA A 8 -33.77 -6.87 -11.86
N VAL A 9 -33.69 -7.63 -12.96
CA VAL A 9 -32.41 -7.98 -13.59
C VAL A 9 -31.75 -6.73 -14.20
N GLY A 10 -32.52 -5.87 -14.88
CA GLY A 10 -32.02 -4.62 -15.42
C GLY A 10 -31.53 -3.63 -14.36
N THR A 11 -32.24 -3.50 -13.23
CA THR A 11 -31.79 -2.65 -12.11
C THR A 11 -30.57 -3.24 -11.41
N GLY A 12 -30.48 -4.57 -11.26
CA GLY A 12 -29.29 -5.24 -10.76
C GLY A 12 -28.06 -4.98 -11.63
N PHE A 13 -28.20 -5.12 -12.95
CA PHE A 13 -27.13 -4.85 -13.91
C PHE A 13 -26.66 -3.38 -13.88
N VAL A 14 -27.59 -2.42 -13.89
CA VAL A 14 -27.25 -0.99 -13.80
C VAL A 14 -26.60 -0.65 -12.46
N TYR A 15 -27.06 -1.25 -11.37
CA TYR A 15 -26.47 -1.05 -10.05
C TYR A 15 -25.04 -1.59 -9.98
N GLU A 16 -24.82 -2.82 -10.46
CA GLU A 16 -23.49 -3.44 -10.54
C GLU A 16 -22.56 -2.61 -11.44
N GLN A 17 -23.03 -2.15 -12.58
CA GLN A 17 -22.27 -1.30 -13.49
C GLN A 17 -21.86 0.02 -12.82
N LYS A 18 -22.78 0.68 -12.08
CA LYS A 18 -22.47 1.90 -11.31
C LYS A 18 -21.42 1.65 -10.24
N GLN A 19 -21.51 0.53 -9.51
CA GLN A 19 -20.50 0.16 -8.51
C GLN A 19 -19.13 -0.08 -9.13
N ASN A 20 -19.08 -0.75 -10.29
CA ASN A 20 -17.82 -1.00 -10.98
C ASN A 20 -17.16 0.30 -11.48
N TYR A 21 -17.94 1.26 -12.01
CA TYR A 21 -17.41 2.57 -12.39
C TYR A 21 -16.93 3.39 -11.19
N ALA A 22 -17.70 3.41 -10.10
CA ALA A 22 -17.30 4.09 -8.87
C ALA A 22 -15.97 3.53 -8.34
N HIS A 23 -15.85 2.20 -8.31
CA HIS A 23 -14.61 1.51 -7.92
C HIS A 23 -13.42 1.90 -8.80
N GLN A 24 -13.58 1.84 -10.13
CA GLN A 24 -12.50 2.22 -11.05
C GLN A 24 -12.03 3.66 -10.82
N HIS A 25 -12.98 4.58 -10.65
CA HIS A 25 -12.68 5.98 -10.37
C HIS A 25 -11.96 6.17 -9.02
N ASP A 26 -12.36 5.44 -7.98
CA ASP A 26 -11.71 5.52 -6.67
C ASP A 26 -10.27 5.00 -6.72
N VAL A 27 -10.02 3.93 -7.48
CA VAL A 27 -8.66 3.42 -7.70
C VAL A 27 -7.81 4.43 -8.48
N GLU A 28 -8.34 5.02 -9.55
CA GLU A 28 -7.64 6.06 -10.32
C GLU A 28 -7.30 7.28 -9.44
N LYS A 29 -8.24 7.73 -8.61
CA LYS A 29 -8.01 8.83 -7.66
C LYS A 29 -6.93 8.49 -6.63
N ALA A 30 -6.87 7.24 -6.16
CA ALA A 30 -5.83 6.79 -5.23
C ALA A 30 -4.44 6.82 -5.91
N VAL A 31 -4.36 6.38 -7.17
CA VAL A 31 -3.14 6.44 -7.99
C VAL A 31 -2.71 7.90 -8.24
N ASP A 32 -3.62 8.78 -8.63
CA ASP A 32 -3.30 10.20 -8.83
C ASP A 32 -2.80 10.87 -7.55
N THR A 33 -3.43 10.54 -6.42
CA THR A 33 -2.99 11.02 -5.10
C THR A 33 -1.60 10.52 -4.78
N TYR A 34 -1.30 9.25 -5.09
CA TYR A 34 0.00 8.66 -4.89
C TYR A 34 1.07 9.36 -5.73
N ILE A 35 0.83 9.52 -7.03
CA ILE A 35 1.76 10.20 -7.96
C ILE A 35 2.03 11.62 -7.49
N LYS A 36 0.99 12.34 -7.04
CA LYS A 36 1.14 13.69 -6.49
C LYS A 36 1.97 13.73 -5.21
N ASP A 37 1.78 12.77 -4.31
CA ASP A 37 2.53 12.68 -3.06
C ASP A 37 4.02 12.37 -3.28
N HIS A 38 4.34 11.62 -4.33
CA HIS A 38 5.69 11.18 -4.69
C HIS A 38 6.35 12.06 -5.77
N ALA A 39 5.70 13.14 -6.21
CA ALA A 39 6.24 14.03 -7.25
C ALA A 39 7.59 14.66 -6.86
N ASP A 40 7.77 14.96 -5.57
CA ASP A 40 9.01 15.49 -5.00
C ASP A 40 9.77 14.43 -4.19
N SER A 41 9.57 13.15 -4.51
CA SER A 41 10.25 12.06 -3.82
C SER A 41 11.76 12.12 -4.04
N PRO A 42 12.58 11.83 -3.01
CA PRO A 42 14.02 11.73 -3.14
C PRO A 42 14.50 10.46 -3.88
N CYS A 43 13.60 9.57 -4.31
CA CYS A 43 13.95 8.34 -5.01
C CYS A 43 14.16 8.60 -6.52
N GLU A 44 15.41 8.65 -6.95
CA GLU A 44 15.77 9.07 -8.32
C GLU A 44 15.54 8.00 -9.39
N ASN A 45 15.51 6.71 -9.03
CA ASN A 45 15.38 5.61 -10.01
C ASN A 45 13.96 5.05 -10.10
N GLY A 46 12.98 5.73 -9.50
CA GLY A 46 11.58 5.32 -9.52
C GLY A 46 11.31 4.06 -8.68
N GLU A 47 12.09 3.85 -7.62
CA GLU A 47 11.90 2.79 -6.64
C GLU A 47 10.49 2.84 -6.03
N ASP A 48 9.95 4.05 -5.88
CA ASP A 48 8.64 4.35 -5.33
C ASP A 48 7.55 4.52 -6.39
N ARG A 49 7.70 3.94 -7.59
CA ARG A 49 6.65 4.00 -8.61
C ARG A 49 5.53 3.01 -8.34
N VAL A 50 4.35 3.37 -8.81
CA VAL A 50 3.18 2.48 -8.81
C VAL A 50 3.43 1.29 -9.72
N ILE A 51 3.04 0.10 -9.28
CA ILE A 51 3.02 -1.09 -10.15
C ILE A 51 1.76 -1.07 -11.01
N ASP A 52 1.89 -0.65 -12.28
CA ASP A 52 0.76 -0.55 -13.21
C ASP A 52 -0.06 -1.86 -13.32
N SER A 53 0.62 -3.01 -13.31
CA SER A 53 -0.07 -4.31 -13.37
C SER A 53 -0.92 -4.61 -12.14
N ALA A 54 -0.51 -4.13 -10.96
CA ALA A 54 -1.32 -4.24 -9.75
C ALA A 54 -2.55 -3.32 -9.82
N VAL A 55 -2.37 -2.10 -10.32
CA VAL A 55 -3.47 -1.14 -10.54
C VAL A 55 -4.51 -1.73 -11.49
N GLU A 56 -4.09 -2.31 -12.61
CA GLU A 56 -5.02 -2.91 -13.58
C GLU A 56 -5.81 -4.07 -12.99
N ILE A 57 -5.19 -4.93 -12.17
CA ILE A 57 -5.90 -6.02 -11.48
C ILE A 57 -6.93 -5.45 -10.50
N ILE A 58 -6.55 -4.47 -9.68
CA ILE A 58 -7.44 -3.85 -8.69
C ILE A 58 -8.59 -3.14 -9.39
N LYS A 59 -8.34 -2.37 -10.45
CA LYS A 59 -9.37 -1.69 -11.25
C LYS A 59 -10.35 -2.66 -11.89
N LYS A 60 -9.85 -3.78 -12.41
CA LYS A 60 -10.65 -4.77 -13.13
C LYS A 60 -11.52 -5.61 -12.21
N TYR A 61 -11.00 -6.00 -11.04
CA TYR A 61 -11.67 -6.94 -10.15
C TYR A 61 -12.06 -6.27 -8.83
N ARG A 62 -13.23 -5.60 -8.82
CA ARG A 62 -13.73 -4.85 -7.65
C ARG A 62 -13.76 -5.64 -6.35
N LEU A 63 -14.14 -6.91 -6.40
CA LEU A 63 -14.33 -7.73 -5.20
C LEU A 63 -13.10 -8.53 -4.77
N THR A 64 -12.15 -8.76 -5.67
CA THR A 64 -11.05 -9.72 -5.44
C THR A 64 -9.68 -9.18 -5.80
N GLY A 65 -9.60 -8.07 -6.53
CA GLY A 65 -8.35 -7.59 -7.11
C GLY A 65 -7.34 -7.14 -6.07
N PHE A 66 -7.79 -6.56 -4.96
CA PHE A 66 -6.92 -6.18 -3.84
C PHE A 66 -6.26 -7.40 -3.22
N ASP A 67 -7.05 -8.40 -2.81
CA ASP A 67 -6.54 -9.64 -2.21
C ASP A 67 -5.68 -10.44 -3.18
N GLU A 68 -6.03 -10.43 -4.48
CA GLU A 68 -5.22 -11.07 -5.51
C GLU A 68 -3.85 -10.43 -5.66
N VAL A 69 -3.77 -9.10 -5.65
CA VAL A 69 -2.48 -8.39 -5.68
C VAL A 69 -1.69 -8.64 -4.40
N LEU A 70 -2.32 -8.53 -3.22
CA LEU A 70 -1.64 -8.78 -1.95
C LEU A 70 -1.09 -10.20 -1.87
N GLY A 71 -1.86 -11.23 -2.22
CA GLY A 71 -1.39 -12.61 -2.19
C GLY A 71 -0.20 -12.86 -3.11
N ARG A 72 -0.15 -12.20 -4.28
CA ARG A 72 1.01 -12.25 -5.18
C ARG A 72 2.24 -11.58 -4.56
N LEU A 73 2.08 -10.41 -3.96
CA LEU A 73 3.17 -9.69 -3.29
C LEU A 73 3.69 -10.46 -2.06
N GLU A 74 2.81 -11.05 -1.27
CA GLU A 74 3.18 -11.87 -0.11
C GLU A 74 3.97 -13.12 -0.52
N THR A 75 3.56 -13.76 -1.62
CA THR A 75 4.31 -14.87 -2.22
C THR A 75 5.72 -14.45 -2.61
N ILE A 76 5.88 -13.28 -3.26
CA ILE A 76 7.19 -12.75 -3.65
C ILE A 76 8.05 -12.42 -2.42
N TYR A 77 7.47 -11.76 -1.42
CA TYR A 77 8.18 -11.38 -0.20
C TYR A 77 8.68 -12.61 0.59
N SER A 78 7.87 -13.67 0.65
CA SER A 78 8.16 -14.89 1.40
C SER A 78 9.14 -15.84 0.69
N ASP A 79 9.28 -15.74 -0.63
CA ASP A 79 10.20 -16.55 -1.43
C ASP A 79 11.66 -16.14 -1.19
N GLN A 80 12.38 -16.92 -0.37
CA GLN A 80 13.81 -16.71 -0.08
C GLN A 80 14.73 -16.92 -1.31
N GLY A 81 14.21 -17.47 -2.41
CA GLY A 81 14.91 -17.55 -3.69
C GLY A 81 14.93 -16.22 -4.45
N GLN A 82 14.08 -15.25 -4.08
CA GLN A 82 14.06 -13.93 -4.71
C GLN A 82 15.18 -13.03 -4.19
N PRO A 83 15.74 -12.15 -5.04
CA PRO A 83 16.68 -11.12 -4.59
C PRO A 83 16.04 -10.19 -3.56
N ASP A 84 16.83 -9.70 -2.60
CA ASP A 84 16.39 -8.76 -1.57
C ASP A 84 15.70 -7.52 -2.16
N ALA A 85 16.20 -6.99 -3.29
CA ALA A 85 15.56 -5.86 -3.98
C ALA A 85 14.11 -6.16 -4.40
N VAL A 86 13.84 -7.40 -4.83
CA VAL A 86 12.50 -7.84 -5.28
C VAL A 86 11.59 -8.05 -4.08
N ARG A 87 12.10 -8.66 -3.01
CA ARG A 87 11.36 -8.87 -1.75
C ARG A 87 11.04 -7.54 -1.07
N ALA A 88 12.00 -6.61 -1.05
CA ALA A 88 11.83 -5.24 -0.55
C ALA A 88 10.77 -4.48 -1.36
N ALA A 89 10.79 -4.61 -2.69
CA ALA A 89 9.77 -3.99 -3.54
C ALA A 89 8.37 -4.56 -3.28
N ALA A 90 8.25 -5.87 -3.07
CA ALA A 90 6.97 -6.46 -2.71
C ALA A 90 6.45 -5.93 -1.37
N LEU A 91 7.32 -5.85 -0.36
CA LEU A 91 7.00 -5.34 0.96
C LEU A 91 6.60 -3.86 0.95
N TYR A 92 7.33 -3.03 0.19
CA TYR A 92 6.98 -1.63 -0.03
C TYR A 92 5.58 -1.49 -0.66
N ASN A 93 5.29 -2.27 -1.71
CA ASN A 93 4.00 -2.19 -2.39
C ASN A 93 2.84 -2.67 -1.51
N MET A 94 3.05 -3.68 -0.66
CA MET A 94 2.05 -4.06 0.35
C MET A 94 1.79 -2.90 1.32
N ALA A 95 2.84 -2.22 1.79
CA ALA A 95 2.70 -1.06 2.66
C ALA A 95 1.88 0.07 2.02
N ILE A 96 2.15 0.39 0.75
CA ILE A 96 1.42 1.40 -0.02
C ILE A 96 -0.05 1.00 -0.23
N LEU A 97 -0.32 -0.24 -0.60
CA LEU A 97 -1.69 -0.70 -0.83
C LEU A 97 -2.56 -0.52 0.43
N HIS A 98 -2.03 -0.86 1.60
CA HIS A 98 -2.72 -0.64 2.86
C HIS A 98 -2.77 0.85 3.26
N SER A 99 -1.73 1.64 3.01
CA SER A 99 -1.74 3.07 3.39
C SER A 99 -2.79 3.90 2.66
N ARG A 100 -3.26 3.41 1.49
CA ARG A 100 -4.26 4.07 0.65
C ARG A 100 -5.69 3.66 0.92
N ARG A 101 -5.93 2.68 1.80
CA ARG A 101 -7.28 2.33 2.24
C ARG A 101 -7.72 3.27 3.36
N ASP A 102 -8.94 3.78 3.25
CA ASP A 102 -9.53 4.73 4.21
C ASP A 102 -10.13 3.99 5.43
N GLU A 103 -9.34 3.12 6.05
CA GLU A 103 -9.73 2.34 7.22
C GLU A 103 -8.57 2.33 8.24
N GLY A 104 -8.87 2.69 9.50
CA GLY A 104 -7.83 2.81 10.54
C GLY A 104 -7.01 1.52 10.77
N ALA A 105 -7.59 0.34 10.52
CA ALA A 105 -6.91 -0.95 10.61
C ALA A 105 -5.84 -1.13 9.51
N ASP A 106 -6.12 -0.68 8.28
CA ASP A 106 -5.16 -0.75 7.18
C ASP A 106 -3.93 0.13 7.44
N ARG A 107 -4.11 1.28 8.12
CA ARG A 107 -2.97 2.11 8.53
C ARG A 107 -2.01 1.38 9.46
N VAL A 108 -2.52 0.59 10.40
CA VAL A 108 -1.68 -0.21 11.31
C VAL A 108 -0.89 -1.26 10.53
N ILE A 109 -1.52 -1.91 9.54
CA ILE A 109 -0.86 -2.90 8.68
C ILE A 109 0.22 -2.24 7.82
N ALA A 110 -0.08 -1.09 7.20
CA ALA A 110 0.88 -0.33 6.41
C ALA A 110 2.14 0.04 7.23
N ARG A 111 1.95 0.48 8.48
CA ARG A 111 3.05 0.77 9.40
C ARG A 111 3.93 -0.44 9.64
N GLU A 112 3.34 -1.61 9.92
CA GLU A 112 4.11 -2.83 10.16
C GLU A 112 4.96 -3.21 8.94
N TYR A 113 4.42 -3.08 7.72
CA TYR A 113 5.19 -3.35 6.51
C TYR A 113 6.32 -2.34 6.29
N PHE A 114 6.10 -1.04 6.53
CA PHE A 114 7.17 -0.03 6.46
C PHE A 114 8.27 -0.28 7.49
N LYS A 115 7.90 -0.65 8.72
CA LYS A 115 8.87 -1.01 9.75
C LYS A 115 9.69 -2.22 9.34
N ARG A 116 9.06 -3.29 8.85
CA ARG A 116 9.76 -4.46 8.31
C ARG A 116 10.69 -4.11 7.16
N LEU A 117 10.26 -3.24 6.24
CA LEU A 117 11.07 -2.80 5.11
C LEU A 117 12.36 -2.12 5.61
N TYR A 118 12.24 -1.27 6.63
CA TYR A 118 13.37 -0.61 7.27
C TYR A 118 14.32 -1.58 7.99
N VAL A 119 13.77 -2.62 8.65
CA VAL A 119 14.53 -3.64 9.41
C VAL A 119 15.26 -4.62 8.49
N GLU A 120 14.50 -5.25 7.60
CA GLU A 120 14.92 -6.44 6.84
C GLU A 120 15.72 -6.06 5.61
N PHE A 121 15.50 -4.86 5.06
CA PHE A 121 16.12 -4.39 3.83
C PHE A 121 16.77 -3.00 3.99
N PRO A 122 17.71 -2.81 4.93
CA PRO A 122 18.28 -1.49 5.26
C PRO A 122 19.09 -0.84 4.11
N ASN A 123 19.37 -1.60 3.06
CA ASN A 123 20.07 -1.13 1.86
C ASN A 123 19.12 -0.79 0.70
N HIS A 124 17.82 -1.04 0.85
CA HIS A 124 16.80 -0.76 -0.16
C HIS A 124 15.87 0.34 0.34
N TYR A 125 15.34 1.15 -0.58
CA TYR A 125 14.38 2.22 -0.25
C TYR A 125 14.96 3.24 0.77
N ARG A 126 16.28 3.44 0.81
CA ARG A 126 16.88 4.42 1.73
C ARG A 126 16.36 5.84 1.49
N CYS A 127 16.15 6.20 0.23
CA CYS A 127 15.59 7.49 -0.16
C CYS A 127 14.29 7.83 0.59
N ILE A 128 13.38 6.86 0.83
CA ILE A 128 12.14 7.13 1.55
C ILE A 128 12.32 7.23 3.07
N PHE A 129 13.41 6.70 3.64
CA PHE A 129 13.66 6.70 5.09
C PHE A 129 14.66 7.76 5.55
N GLU A 130 15.46 8.27 4.62
CA GLU A 130 16.42 9.34 4.86
C GLU A 130 15.72 10.60 5.39
N ASP A 131 16.43 11.27 6.30
CA ASP A 131 15.93 12.46 6.96
C ASP A 131 15.65 13.58 5.96
N SER A 132 14.36 13.85 5.76
CA SER A 132 13.90 14.80 4.77
C SER A 132 12.50 15.29 5.13
N ALA A 133 12.23 16.54 4.75
CA ALA A 133 10.90 17.11 4.87
C ALA A 133 9.85 16.31 4.06
N TRP A 134 10.27 15.59 3.02
CA TRP A 134 9.38 14.72 2.25
C TRP A 134 8.95 13.49 3.06
N ARG A 135 9.91 12.78 3.69
CA ARG A 135 9.64 11.63 4.56
C ARG A 135 8.67 12.00 5.66
N ASP A 136 8.93 13.10 6.36
CA ASP A 136 8.12 13.51 7.51
C ASP A 136 6.67 13.79 7.10
N ARG A 137 6.46 14.48 5.97
CA ARG A 137 5.12 14.69 5.40
C ARG A 137 4.44 13.36 5.03
N MET A 138 5.17 12.38 4.50
CA MET A 138 4.59 11.08 4.16
C MET A 138 4.21 10.29 5.41
N ILE A 139 5.04 10.31 6.44
CA ILE A 139 4.74 9.70 7.74
C ILE A 139 3.48 10.35 8.33
N GLU A 140 3.43 11.68 8.40
CA GLU A 140 2.28 12.43 8.91
C GLU A 140 0.99 12.09 8.17
N LYS A 141 1.04 12.06 6.84
CA LYS A 141 -0.14 11.86 6.01
C LYS A 141 -0.66 10.43 6.04
N GLN A 142 0.24 9.45 6.05
CA GLN A 142 -0.10 8.06 5.72
C GLN A 142 0.06 7.11 6.89
N LEU A 143 0.94 7.42 7.85
CA LEU A 143 1.38 6.44 8.84
C LEU A 143 1.03 6.84 10.27
N LEU A 144 0.92 8.13 10.62
CA LEU A 144 0.60 8.53 11.99
C LEU A 144 -0.81 8.10 12.42
N LEU A 145 -0.88 7.57 13.65
CA LEU A 145 -2.11 7.36 14.39
C LEU A 145 -2.48 8.62 15.21
N PRO A 146 -3.74 8.77 15.64
CA PRO A 146 -4.15 9.92 16.43
C PRO A 146 -3.29 10.10 17.70
N GLY A 147 -2.66 11.28 17.84
CA GLY A 147 -1.83 11.64 18.99
C GLY A 147 -0.34 11.31 18.86
N GLU A 148 0.10 10.73 17.74
CA GLU A 148 1.51 10.49 17.47
C GLU A 148 2.20 11.67 16.76
N THR A 149 3.53 11.73 16.89
CA THR A 149 4.42 12.59 16.10
C THR A 149 5.35 11.75 15.23
N VAL A 150 5.96 12.36 14.21
CA VAL A 150 6.97 11.72 13.35
C VAL A 150 8.12 11.15 14.18
N GLU A 151 8.60 11.88 15.18
CA GLU A 151 9.69 11.45 16.05
C GLU A 151 9.30 10.22 16.86
N SER A 152 8.09 10.20 17.42
CA SER A 152 7.57 9.05 18.18
C SER A 152 7.44 7.81 17.30
N PHE A 153 7.01 7.95 16.04
CA PHE A 153 6.91 6.86 15.08
C PHE A 153 8.30 6.28 14.73
N LEU A 154 9.27 7.14 14.43
CA LEU A 154 10.63 6.72 14.07
C LEU A 154 11.36 6.10 15.27
N GLU A 155 11.14 6.60 16.48
CA GLU A 155 11.68 6.00 17.71
C GLU A 155 11.10 4.61 17.97
N ASP A 156 9.79 4.46 17.85
CA ASP A 156 9.10 3.17 18.00
C ASP A 156 9.58 2.14 16.97
N ALA A 157 9.66 2.55 15.69
CA ALA A 157 10.21 1.72 14.63
C ALA A 157 11.63 1.25 14.96
N ARG A 158 12.52 2.14 15.40
CA ARG A 158 13.90 1.78 15.81
C ARG A 158 13.92 0.79 16.98
N LYS A 159 13.12 1.00 18.02
CA LYS A 159 13.08 0.11 19.19
C LYS A 159 12.63 -1.30 18.82
N GLU A 160 11.63 -1.42 17.95
CA GLU A 160 11.16 -2.72 17.48
C GLU A 160 12.21 -3.43 16.61
N VAL A 161 12.94 -2.68 15.76
CA VAL A 161 14.09 -3.20 15.00
C VAL A 161 15.12 -3.80 15.95
N GLU A 162 15.55 -3.03 16.95
CA GLU A 162 16.58 -3.42 17.92
C GLU A 162 16.15 -4.65 18.73
N ALA A 163 14.87 -4.71 19.11
CA ALA A 163 14.30 -5.83 19.84
C ALA A 163 14.30 -7.13 19.03
N ARG A 164 13.89 -7.09 17.75
CA ARG A 164 13.90 -8.28 16.86
C ARG A 164 15.32 -8.77 16.59
N GLN A 165 16.25 -7.86 16.28
CA GLN A 165 17.65 -8.22 16.05
C GLN A 165 18.35 -8.82 17.28
N SER A 166 17.87 -8.50 18.49
CA SER A 166 18.40 -9.05 19.74
C SER A 166 17.83 -10.45 20.06
N GLN A 167 16.70 -10.84 19.47
CA GLN A 167 16.06 -12.15 19.67
C GLN A 167 16.57 -13.20 18.67
N GLU A 168 17.15 -12.78 17.56
CA GLU A 168 17.72 -13.64 16.52
C GLU A 168 19.22 -13.95 16.72
N ARG A 169 19.83 -13.43 17.81
CA ARG A 169 21.21 -13.72 18.25
C ARG A 169 21.24 -14.71 19.42
#